data_AF-A0AAJ2NEE7-F1
#
_entry.id   AF-A0AAJ2NEE7-F1
#
_cell.length_a   1.000
_cell.length_b   1.000
_cell.length_c   1.000
_cell.angle_alpha   90.00
_cell.angle_beta   90.00
_cell.angle_gamma   90.00
#
_symmetry.space_group_name_H-M   'P 1'
#
loop_
_entity.id
_entity.type
_entity.pdbx_description
1 polymer ?
#
loop_
_entity_poly.entity_id
_entity_poly.type
_entity_poly.pdbx_seq_one_letter_code
_entity_poly.pdbx_strand_id
1 'polypeptide(L)'
;MSDREQQSDFLNVLIWLETASEEQIQGALHLATGQVRTDIENGIKALMAADRPVLARIFTDLVPHAVSLEQIGESHHGLRCALREVAHNTLASNVDQQGTPVGYWRAVRELRKLYETGQVTPPQYQLLTDELHTRVNVTKEVALWAS
;
A
#
# COMPACT_ATOMS: atom_id res chain seq x y z
N MET A 1 31.52 -17.79 8.14
CA MET A 1 31.44 -16.68 7.15
C MET A 1 32.01 -15.45 7.81
N SER A 2 32.84 -14.72 7.07
CA SER A 2 33.32 -13.41 7.51
C SER A 2 32.25 -12.34 7.27
N ASP A 3 32.24 -11.26 8.05
CA ASP A 3 31.28 -10.16 7.91
C ASP A 3 31.26 -9.55 6.49
N ARG A 4 32.40 -9.59 5.79
CA ARG A 4 32.52 -9.11 4.40
C ARG A 4 31.78 -9.98 3.39
N GLU A 5 31.77 -11.29 3.58
CA GLU A 5 31.05 -12.22 2.70
C GLU A 5 29.54 -12.03 2.85
N GLN A 6 29.06 -11.93 4.10
CA GLN A 6 27.64 -11.66 4.37
C GLN A 6 27.16 -10.32 3.78
N GLN A 7 27.99 -9.27 3.84
CA GLN A 7 27.65 -7.98 3.27
C GLN A 7 27.60 -8.03 1.73
N SER A 8 28.51 -8.77 1.10
CA SER A 8 28.50 -8.98 -0.35
C SER A 8 27.27 -9.77 -0.80
N ASP A 9 26.88 -10.79 -0.05
CA ASP A 9 25.72 -11.62 -0.37
C ASP A 9 24.41 -10.82 -0.26
N PHE A 10 24.26 -10.00 0.77
CA PHE A 10 23.10 -9.11 0.91
C PHE A 10 23.02 -8.08 -0.22
N LEU A 11 24.16 -7.49 -0.62
CA LEU A 11 24.18 -6.54 -1.73
C LEU A 11 23.76 -7.19 -3.06
N ASN A 12 24.19 -8.42 -3.30
CA ASN A 12 23.76 -9.18 -4.48
C ASN A 12 22.25 -9.44 -4.48
N VAL A 13 21.66 -9.73 -3.31
CA VAL A 13 20.20 -9.86 -3.17
C VAL A 13 19.50 -8.54 -3.51
N LEU A 14 19.99 -7.40 -3.02
CA LEU A 14 19.41 -6.09 -3.34
C LEU A 14 19.45 -5.78 -4.83
N ILE A 15 20.59 -5.97 -5.49
CA ILE A 15 20.75 -5.75 -6.93
C ILE A 15 19.79 -6.63 -7.74
N TRP A 16 19.63 -7.90 -7.31
CA TRP A 16 18.68 -8.79 -7.95
C TRP A 16 17.24 -8.32 -7.75
N LEU A 17 16.85 -7.95 -6.52
CA LEU A 17 15.50 -7.49 -6.20
C LEU A 17 15.10 -6.21 -6.93
N GLU A 18 16.04 -5.32 -7.26
CA GLU A 18 15.76 -4.10 -8.05
C GLU A 18 15.19 -4.43 -9.44
N THR A 19 15.64 -5.52 -10.05
CA THR A 19 15.29 -5.88 -11.44
C THR A 19 14.33 -7.06 -11.54
N ALA A 20 14.15 -7.82 -10.46
CA ALA A 20 13.25 -8.97 -10.42
C ALA A 20 11.77 -8.57 -10.52
N SER A 21 10.99 -9.36 -11.27
CA SER A 21 9.54 -9.23 -11.32
C SER A 21 8.89 -9.59 -9.98
N GLU A 22 7.65 -9.16 -9.76
CA GLU A 22 6.92 -9.48 -8.52
C GLU A 22 6.76 -11.00 -8.34
N GLU A 23 6.49 -11.75 -9.41
CA GLU A 23 6.37 -13.20 -9.35
C GLU A 23 7.70 -13.89 -9.03
N GLN A 24 8.81 -13.36 -9.56
CA GLN A 24 10.14 -13.87 -9.26
C GLN A 24 10.48 -13.67 -7.78
N ILE A 25 10.17 -12.49 -7.23
CA ILE A 25 10.40 -12.19 -5.80
C ILE A 25 9.54 -13.12 -4.93
N GLN A 26 8.26 -13.30 -5.26
CA GLN A 26 7.38 -14.21 -4.53
C GLN A 26 7.89 -15.66 -4.57
N GLY A 27 8.27 -16.14 -5.75
CA GLY A 27 8.81 -17.49 -5.92
C GLY A 27 10.11 -17.70 -5.14
N ALA A 28 11.03 -16.72 -5.20
CA ALA A 28 12.27 -16.76 -4.43
C ALA A 28 12.01 -16.78 -2.92
N LEU A 29 11.10 -15.92 -2.43
CA LEU A 29 10.73 -15.88 -1.02
C LEU A 29 10.06 -17.19 -0.57
N HIS A 30 9.24 -17.81 -1.42
CA HIS A 30 8.58 -19.07 -1.11
C HIS A 30 9.58 -20.23 -0.92
N LEU A 31 10.65 -20.25 -1.70
CA LEU A 31 11.68 -21.30 -1.66
C LEU A 31 12.79 -21.00 -0.63
N ALA A 32 13.02 -19.74 -0.31
CA ALA A 32 14.11 -19.32 0.57
C ALA A 32 13.87 -19.73 2.03
N THR A 33 14.95 -20.14 2.70
CA THR A 33 14.96 -20.48 4.13
C THR A 33 16.15 -19.83 4.84
N GLY A 34 16.08 -19.73 6.17
CA GLY A 34 17.17 -19.22 7.00
C GLY A 34 17.59 -17.78 6.66
N GLN A 35 18.91 -17.57 6.54
CA GLN A 35 19.47 -16.25 6.30
C GLN A 35 19.05 -15.66 4.94
N VAL A 36 19.03 -16.48 3.88
CA VAL A 36 18.64 -16.02 2.53
C VAL A 36 17.22 -15.46 2.53
N ARG A 37 16.30 -16.11 3.26
CA ARG A 37 14.94 -15.59 3.41
C ARG A 37 14.93 -14.24 4.11
N THR A 38 15.69 -14.12 5.19
CA THR A 38 15.81 -12.89 5.99
C THR A 38 16.36 -11.74 5.13
N ASP A 39 17.37 -12.02 4.31
CA ASP A 39 17.98 -11.05 3.40
C ASP A 39 16.99 -10.58 2.32
N ILE A 40 16.21 -11.51 1.75
CA ILE A 40 15.15 -11.17 0.80
C ILE A 40 14.08 -10.30 1.47
N GLU A 41 13.58 -10.67 2.66
CA GLU A 41 12.57 -9.90 3.39
C GLU A 41 13.08 -8.48 3.73
N ASN A 42 14.34 -8.36 4.16
CA ASN A 42 14.96 -7.08 4.45
C ASN A 42 15.16 -6.24 3.17
N GLY A 43 15.56 -6.86 2.07
CA GLY A 43 15.68 -6.19 0.78
C GLY A 43 14.34 -5.69 0.25
N ILE A 44 13.29 -6.50 0.36
CA ILE A 44 11.92 -6.10 0.00
C ILE A 44 11.48 -4.89 0.83
N LYS A 45 11.72 -4.90 2.15
CA LYS A 45 11.42 -3.76 3.04
C LYS A 45 12.18 -2.50 2.64
N ALA A 46 13.47 -2.62 2.32
CA ALA A 46 14.28 -1.50 1.88
C ALA A 46 13.75 -0.89 0.56
N LEU A 47 13.44 -1.74 -0.42
CA LEU A 47 12.88 -1.29 -1.70
C LEU A 47 11.47 -0.70 -1.55
N MET A 48 10.62 -1.27 -0.69
CA MET A 48 9.32 -0.68 -0.38
C MET A 48 9.43 0.74 0.17
N ALA A 49 10.44 1.01 0.99
CA ALA A 49 10.66 2.32 1.58
C ALA A 49 11.28 3.33 0.60
N ALA A 50 11.97 2.87 -0.44
CA ALA A 50 12.70 3.71 -1.39
C ALA A 50 12.06 3.66 -2.80
N ASP A 51 12.44 2.68 -3.62
CA ASP A 51 12.24 2.71 -5.07
C ASP A 51 10.99 1.97 -5.56
N ARG A 52 10.46 1.03 -4.77
CA ARG A 52 9.34 0.14 -5.16
C ARG A 52 8.24 0.04 -4.09
N PRO A 53 7.57 1.15 -3.72
CA PRO A 53 6.47 1.11 -2.75
C PRO A 53 5.30 0.21 -3.18
N VAL A 54 5.15 -0.05 -4.48
CA VAL A 54 4.15 -0.97 -5.04
C VAL A 54 4.26 -2.40 -4.52
N LEU A 55 5.45 -2.83 -4.10
CA LEU A 55 5.68 -4.16 -3.51
C LEU A 55 4.83 -4.38 -2.25
N ALA A 56 4.40 -3.31 -1.57
CA ALA A 56 3.50 -3.39 -0.43
C ALA A 56 2.19 -4.12 -0.73
N ARG A 57 1.70 -4.07 -1.99
CA ARG A 57 0.49 -4.79 -2.42
C ARG A 57 0.64 -6.30 -2.35
N ILE A 58 1.84 -6.77 -2.62
CA ILE A 58 2.17 -8.19 -2.74
C ILE A 58 2.68 -8.73 -1.41
N PHE A 59 3.47 -7.93 -0.70
CA PHE A 59 4.16 -8.29 0.54
C PHE A 59 3.62 -7.48 1.72
N THR A 60 2.31 -7.46 1.88
CA THR A 60 1.59 -6.67 2.90
C THR A 60 2.11 -6.94 4.31
N ASP A 61 2.44 -8.19 4.60
CA ASP A 61 2.94 -8.67 5.89
C ASP A 61 4.31 -8.06 6.27
N LEU A 62 5.06 -7.59 5.27
CA LEU A 62 6.36 -6.96 5.45
C LEU A 62 6.28 -5.45 5.62
N VAL A 63 5.09 -4.84 5.47
CA VAL A 63 4.89 -3.40 5.67
C VAL A 63 4.94 -3.08 7.17
N PRO A 64 5.89 -2.26 7.63
CA PRO A 64 5.99 -1.91 9.03
C PRO A 64 4.75 -1.16 9.50
N HIS A 65 4.15 -1.61 10.60
CA HIS A 65 2.98 -0.98 11.21
C HIS A 65 1.88 -0.67 10.17
N ALA A 66 1.46 -1.67 9.40
CA ALA A 66 0.36 -1.50 8.46
C ALA A 66 -0.86 -0.89 9.17
N VAL A 67 -1.46 0.13 8.55
CA VAL A 67 -2.59 0.89 9.07
C VAL A 67 -3.70 0.94 8.03
N SER A 68 -4.95 0.98 8.48
CA SER A 68 -6.12 1.12 7.62
C SER A 68 -6.62 2.56 7.56
N LEU A 69 -7.44 2.85 6.54
CA LEU A 69 -8.14 4.13 6.41
C LEU A 69 -9.02 4.46 7.62
N GLU A 70 -9.60 3.44 8.25
CA GLU A 70 -10.42 3.60 9.45
C GLU A 70 -9.57 4.07 10.63
N GLN A 71 -8.45 3.39 10.90
CA GLN A 71 -7.52 3.74 11.98
C GLN A 71 -6.95 5.15 11.81
N ILE A 72 -6.58 5.54 10.59
CA ILE A 72 -6.12 6.91 10.33
C ILE A 72 -7.27 7.91 10.45
N GLY A 73 -8.48 7.54 10.03
CA GLY A 73 -9.67 8.38 10.18
C GLY A 73 -10.02 8.72 11.63
N GLU A 74 -9.65 7.91 12.60
CA GLU A 74 -9.84 8.22 14.03
C GLU A 74 -9.04 9.46 14.44
N SER A 75 -7.81 9.57 13.96
CA SER A 75 -6.87 10.64 14.32
C SER A 75 -6.86 11.83 13.35
N HIS A 76 -7.25 11.64 12.08
CA HIS A 76 -7.21 12.68 11.06
C HIS A 76 -8.61 13.14 10.61
N HIS A 77 -9.09 14.25 11.19
CA HIS A 77 -10.43 14.79 10.95
C HIS A 77 -10.72 15.05 9.46
N GLY A 78 -9.77 15.63 8.72
CA GLY A 78 -9.93 15.93 7.29
C GLY A 78 -10.20 14.67 6.47
N LEU A 79 -9.46 13.60 6.75
CA LEU A 79 -9.61 12.32 6.08
C LEU A 79 -10.95 11.68 6.47
N ARG A 80 -11.30 11.67 7.75
CA ARG A 80 -12.58 11.14 8.23
C ARG A 80 -13.78 11.80 7.55
N CYS A 81 -13.78 13.12 7.43
CA CYS A 81 -14.84 13.84 6.72
C CYS A 81 -14.93 13.43 5.26
N ALA A 82 -13.78 13.33 4.57
CA ALA A 82 -13.74 12.92 3.18
C ALA A 82 -14.22 11.45 2.99
N LEU A 83 -13.81 10.53 3.86
CA LEU A 83 -14.25 9.13 3.82
C LEU A 83 -15.76 8.98 4.06
N ARG A 84 -16.34 9.77 4.99
CA ARG A 84 -17.79 9.80 5.19
C ARG A 84 -18.53 10.34 3.97
N GLU A 85 -17.99 11.38 3.35
CA GLU A 85 -18.53 11.96 2.12
C GLU A 85 -18.50 10.94 0.98
N VAL A 86 -17.39 10.22 0.79
CA VAL A 86 -17.28 9.12 -0.17
C VAL A 86 -18.34 8.05 0.10
N ALA A 87 -18.43 7.55 1.33
CA ALA A 87 -19.38 6.49 1.68
C ALA A 87 -20.83 6.92 1.42
N HIS A 88 -21.20 8.13 1.83
CA HIS A 88 -22.54 8.68 1.61
C HIS A 88 -22.85 8.81 0.11
N ASN A 89 -21.96 9.42 -0.65
CA ASN A 89 -22.18 9.66 -2.08
C ASN A 89 -22.12 8.38 -2.92
N THR A 90 -21.37 7.36 -2.47
CA THR A 90 -21.37 6.06 -3.16
C THR A 90 -22.71 5.35 -2.99
N LEU A 91 -23.30 5.38 -1.79
CA LEU A 91 -24.64 4.83 -1.54
C LEU A 91 -25.75 5.61 -2.27
N ALA A 92 -25.59 6.94 -2.37
CA ALA A 92 -26.53 7.80 -3.08
C ALA A 92 -26.32 7.78 -4.61
N SER A 93 -25.38 7.00 -5.13
CA SER A 93 -24.97 7.01 -6.55
C SER A 93 -24.61 8.40 -7.09
N ASN A 94 -24.14 9.30 -6.21
CA ASN A 94 -23.76 10.66 -6.54
C ASN A 94 -22.29 10.70 -6.96
N VAL A 95 -22.06 10.89 -8.25
CA VAL A 95 -20.74 10.85 -8.86
C VAL A 95 -20.36 12.19 -9.48
N ASP A 96 -19.06 12.47 -9.55
CA ASP A 96 -18.50 13.59 -10.29
C ASP A 96 -18.54 13.37 -11.81
N GLN A 97 -17.99 14.33 -12.55
CA GLN A 97 -17.91 14.28 -14.02
C GLN A 97 -17.08 13.10 -14.55
N GLN A 98 -16.24 12.48 -13.71
CA GLN A 98 -15.45 11.30 -14.04
C GLN A 98 -16.10 10.00 -13.58
N GLY A 99 -17.35 10.02 -13.09
CA GLY A 99 -18.03 8.81 -12.60
C GLY A 99 -17.47 8.30 -11.26
N THR A 100 -16.79 9.16 -10.51
CA THR A 100 -16.20 8.82 -9.20
C THR A 100 -17.06 9.41 -8.07
N PRO A 101 -17.30 8.71 -6.96
CA PRO A 101 -18.12 9.26 -5.88
C PRO A 101 -17.59 10.60 -5.36
N VAL A 102 -18.50 11.55 -5.18
CA VAL A 102 -18.16 12.87 -4.63
C VAL A 102 -17.48 12.69 -3.26
N GLY A 103 -16.34 13.39 -3.06
CA GLY A 103 -15.48 13.25 -1.88
C GLY A 103 -14.23 12.38 -2.10
N TYR A 104 -14.17 11.58 -3.18
CA TYR A 104 -13.02 10.70 -3.45
C TYR A 104 -11.72 11.47 -3.60
N TRP A 105 -11.70 12.49 -4.47
CA TRP A 105 -10.51 13.31 -4.70
C TRP A 105 -10.09 14.08 -3.45
N ARG A 106 -11.05 14.42 -2.59
CA ARG A 106 -10.75 15.01 -1.28
C ARG A 106 -10.05 13.99 -0.38
N ALA A 107 -10.51 12.74 -0.33
CA ALA A 107 -9.86 11.68 0.44
C ALA A 107 -8.43 11.41 -0.08
N VAL A 108 -8.24 11.32 -1.40
CA VAL A 108 -6.91 11.21 -2.04
C VAL A 108 -6.01 12.38 -1.64
N ARG A 109 -6.53 13.60 -1.63
CA ARG A 109 -5.78 14.78 -1.22
C ARG A 109 -5.38 14.74 0.26
N GLU A 110 -6.27 14.31 1.15
CA GLU A 110 -5.94 14.19 2.57
C GLU A 110 -4.92 13.07 2.83
N LEU A 111 -4.99 11.94 2.11
CA LEU A 111 -3.95 10.91 2.15
C LEU A 111 -2.61 11.43 1.67
N ARG A 112 -2.60 12.21 0.58
CA ARG A 112 -1.38 12.82 0.05
C ARG A 112 -0.73 13.76 1.07
N LYS A 113 -1.52 14.57 1.78
CA LYS A 113 -1.00 15.41 2.86
C LYS A 113 -0.32 14.60 3.95
N LEU A 114 -0.97 13.52 4.41
CA LEU A 114 -0.39 12.64 5.44
C LEU A 114 0.97 12.06 4.99
N TYR A 115 1.09 11.73 3.70
CA TYR A 115 2.35 11.28 3.12
C TYR A 115 3.40 12.39 3.07
N GLU A 116 3.04 13.57 2.55
CA GLU A 116 3.93 14.72 2.44
C GLU A 116 4.42 15.24 3.80
N THR A 117 3.60 15.10 4.86
CA THR A 117 3.97 15.44 6.24
C THR A 117 4.68 14.31 6.99
N GLY A 118 4.96 13.17 6.33
CA GLY A 118 5.66 12.03 6.92
C GLY A 118 4.85 11.27 7.99
N GLN A 119 3.54 11.46 8.06
CA GLN A 119 2.67 10.73 8.98
C GLN A 119 2.37 9.31 8.51
N VAL A 120 2.53 9.04 7.21
CA VAL A 120 2.50 7.70 6.63
C VAL A 120 3.73 7.50 5.74
N THR A 121 4.27 6.29 5.75
CA THR A 121 5.41 5.89 4.91
C THR A 121 4.95 5.61 3.47
N PRO A 122 5.86 5.60 2.46
CA PRO A 122 5.52 5.24 1.09
C PRO A 122 4.70 3.94 0.93
N PRO A 123 5.08 2.80 1.57
CA PRO A 123 4.29 1.57 1.44
C PRO A 123 2.91 1.67 2.12
N GLN A 124 2.80 2.39 3.25
CA GLN A 124 1.50 2.64 3.88
C GLN A 124 0.60 3.50 2.99
N TYR A 125 1.13 4.57 2.40
CA TYR A 125 0.38 5.42 1.46
C TYR A 125 -0.14 4.63 0.26
N GLN A 126 0.67 3.71 -0.27
CA GLN A 126 0.27 2.81 -1.34
C GLN A 126 -0.93 1.94 -0.92
N LEU A 127 -0.83 1.26 0.22
CA LEU A 127 -1.90 0.40 0.73
C LEU A 127 -3.20 1.18 1.02
N LEU A 128 -3.11 2.36 1.63
CA LEU A 128 -4.27 3.20 1.95
C LEU A 128 -4.97 3.70 0.70
N THR A 129 -4.21 4.02 -0.35
CA THR A 129 -4.76 4.42 -1.65
C THR A 129 -5.49 3.26 -2.32
N ASP A 130 -4.92 2.07 -2.27
CA ASP A 130 -5.56 0.86 -2.80
C ASP A 130 -6.82 0.49 -2.00
N GLU A 131 -6.77 0.61 -0.67
CA GLU A 131 -7.92 0.41 0.20
C GLU A 131 -9.07 1.38 -0.15
N LEU A 132 -8.75 2.65 -0.41
CA LEU A 132 -9.74 3.66 -0.81
C LEU A 132 -10.41 3.28 -2.13
N HIS A 133 -9.62 2.84 -3.10
CA HIS A 133 -10.09 2.45 -4.42
C HIS A 133 -11.01 1.21 -4.33
N THR A 134 -10.60 0.20 -3.56
CA THR A 134 -11.38 -1.01 -3.31
C THR A 134 -12.72 -0.70 -2.64
N ARG A 135 -12.74 0.14 -1.60
CA ARG A 135 -13.99 0.53 -0.90
C ARG A 135 -14.99 1.19 -1.86
N VAL A 136 -14.51 2.02 -2.79
CA VAL A 136 -15.37 2.65 -3.81
C VAL A 136 -15.92 1.61 -4.80
N ASN A 137 -15.09 0.69 -5.28
CA ASN A 137 -15.49 -0.28 -6.29
C ASN A 137 -16.45 -1.34 -5.73
N VAL A 138 -16.18 -1.88 -4.53
CA VAL A 138 -17.08 -2.85 -3.87
C VAL A 138 -18.46 -2.25 -3.63
N THR A 139 -18.52 -0.98 -3.20
CA THR A 139 -19.81 -0.33 -2.93
C THR A 139 -20.60 -0.08 -4.23
N LYS A 140 -19.92 0.20 -5.36
CA LYS A 140 -20.55 0.28 -6.68
C LYS A 140 -21.14 -1.06 -7.12
N GLU A 141 -20.42 -2.16 -6.92
CA GLU A 141 -20.92 -3.49 -7.25
C GLU A 141 -22.18 -3.82 -6.43
N VAL A 142 -22.13 -3.64 -5.11
CA VAL A 142 -23.30 -3.91 -4.23
C VAL A 142 -24.52 -3.08 -4.63
N ALA A 143 -24.34 -1.82 -5.02
CA ALA A 143 -25.43 -0.97 -5.51
C ALA A 143 -26.05 -1.46 -6.83
N LEU A 144 -25.23 -2.01 -7.75
CA LEU A 144 -25.69 -2.55 -9.04
C LEU A 144 -26.51 -3.84 -8.90
N TRP A 145 -26.25 -4.67 -7.88
CA TRP A 145 -27.01 -5.90 -7.64
C TRP A 145 -28.29 -5.69 -6.80
N ALA A 146 -28.48 -4.50 -6.23
CA ALA A 146 -29.65 -4.15 -5.41
C ALA A 146 -30.74 -3.39 -6.18
N SER A 147 -30.49 -3.05 -7.45
CA SER A 147 -31.42 -2.38 -8.38
C SER A 147 -32.00 -3.34 -9.41
#